data_AF-A0A966TBP4-F1
#
_entry.id   AF-A0A966TBP4-F1
#
_cell.length_a   1.000
_cell.length_b   1.000
_cell.length_c   1.000
_cell.angle_alpha   90.00
_cell.angle_beta   90.00
_cell.angle_gamma   90.00
#
_symmetry.space_group_name_H-M   'P 1'
#
loop_
_entity.id
_entity.type
_entity.pdbx_description
1 polymer ?
#
loop_
_entity_poly.entity_id
_entity_poly.type
_entity_poly.pdbx_seq_one_letter_code
_entity_poly.pdbx_strand_id
1 'polypeptide(L)'
;MITQALAGKTDESLNINCQRLGLIDYEEALIIQRQIHRELAENLGTSSLLLLEHPPVFTAGRRTLDSERPVDGSKVIEVDRGGKITFHGPGQIV
;
A
#
# COMPACT_ATOMS: atom_id res chain seq x y z
N MET A 1 18.88 -21.60 -42.03
CA MET A 1 17.81 -21.86 -41.06
C MET A 1 18.46 -22.22 -39.74
N ILE A 2 18.59 -21.26 -38.82
CA ILE A 2 18.95 -21.55 -37.43
C ILE A 2 17.98 -20.74 -36.58
N THR A 3 16.84 -21.34 -36.27
CA THR A 3 15.90 -20.80 -35.30
C THR A 3 16.38 -21.29 -33.94
N GLN A 4 17.08 -20.42 -33.19
CA GLN A 4 17.31 -20.63 -31.77
C GLN A 4 15.94 -20.65 -31.08
N ALA A 5 15.56 -21.82 -30.57
CA ALA A 5 14.43 -21.97 -29.70
C ALA A 5 14.63 -21.07 -28.48
N LEU A 6 13.70 -20.13 -28.27
CA LEU A 6 13.54 -19.43 -27.01
C LEU A 6 13.28 -20.50 -25.95
N ALA A 7 14.30 -20.81 -25.15
CA ALA A 7 14.11 -21.52 -23.91
C ALA A 7 13.04 -20.77 -23.12
N GLY A 8 11.90 -21.42 -22.89
CA GLY A 8 10.83 -20.88 -22.09
C GLY A 8 11.41 -20.39 -20.78
N LYS A 9 11.21 -19.10 -20.47
CA LYS A 9 11.55 -18.53 -19.17
C LYS A 9 10.91 -19.46 -18.13
N THR A 10 11.78 -20.13 -17.39
CA THR A 10 11.42 -20.98 -16.27
C THR A 10 10.51 -20.19 -15.34
N ASP A 11 9.47 -20.86 -14.86
CA ASP A 11 8.56 -20.45 -13.81
C ASP A 11 9.34 -20.03 -12.55
N GLU A 12 9.88 -18.81 -12.54
CA GLU A 12 10.33 -18.18 -11.31
C GLU A 12 9.08 -17.82 -10.52
N SER A 13 8.70 -18.71 -9.61
CA SER A 13 7.65 -18.45 -8.64
C SER A 13 7.89 -17.08 -8.01
N LEU A 14 6.98 -16.14 -8.24
CA LEU A 14 6.99 -14.82 -7.61
C LEU A 14 6.93 -15.02 -6.09
N ASN A 15 8.07 -14.89 -5.42
CA ASN A 15 8.14 -14.96 -3.97
C ASN A 15 7.58 -13.65 -3.41
N ILE A 16 6.38 -13.69 -2.85
CA ILE A 16 5.73 -12.55 -2.19
C ILE A 16 5.76 -12.78 -0.68
N ASN A 17 6.40 -11.86 0.03
CA ASN A 17 6.35 -11.81 1.48
C ASN A 17 4.98 -11.31 1.95
N CYS A 18 4.15 -12.18 2.52
CA CYS A 18 2.84 -11.80 3.04
C CYS A 18 2.93 -11.56 4.55
N GLN A 19 2.61 -10.34 5.00
CA GLN A 19 2.68 -9.94 6.40
C GLN A 19 1.30 -9.52 6.90
N ARG A 20 0.90 -10.06 8.05
CA ARG A 20 -0.33 -9.65 8.74
C ARG A 20 0.03 -8.78 9.93
N LEU A 21 -0.21 -7.47 9.83
CA LEU A 21 0.23 -6.48 10.82
C LEU A 21 -0.82 -6.21 11.91
N GLY A 22 -2.06 -6.68 11.72
CA GLY A 22 -3.15 -6.44 12.67
C GLY A 22 -3.62 -4.99 12.64
N LEU A 23 -4.04 -4.46 13.79
CA LEU A 23 -4.48 -3.08 13.94
C LEU A 23 -3.26 -2.16 14.17
N ILE A 24 -3.00 -1.23 13.25
CA ILE A 24 -1.80 -0.37 13.25
C ILE A 24 -2.15 1.07 12.86
N ASP A 25 -1.46 2.07 13.42
CA ASP A 25 -1.65 3.47 13.00
C ASP A 25 -1.30 3.67 11.52
N TYR A 26 -2.01 4.58 10.86
CA TYR A 26 -1.84 4.83 9.43
C TYR A 26 -0.43 5.31 9.08
N GLU A 27 0.16 6.19 9.89
CA GLU A 27 1.47 6.80 9.62
C GLU A 27 2.59 5.77 9.85
N GLU A 28 2.44 4.88 10.85
CA GLU A 28 3.35 3.75 11.07
C GLU A 28 3.33 2.78 9.89
N ALA A 29 2.15 2.40 9.41
CA ALA A 29 2.02 1.56 8.22
C ALA A 29 2.60 2.23 6.96
N LEU A 30 2.46 3.55 6.83
CA LEU A 30 3.03 4.31 5.72
C LEU A 30 4.57 4.31 5.76
N ILE A 31 5.18 4.36 6.96
CA ILE A 31 6.63 4.22 7.13
C ILE A 31 7.09 2.84 6.64
N ILE A 32 6.40 1.77 7.05
CA ILE A 32 6.69 0.39 6.61
C ILE A 32 6.59 0.29 5.07
N GLN A 33 5.50 0.79 4.48
CA GLN A 33 5.31 0.81 3.03
C GLN A 33 6.45 1.54 2.31
N ARG A 34 6.86 2.72 2.81
CA ARG A 34 7.96 3.50 2.21
C ARG A 34 9.31 2.81 2.35
N GLN A 35 9.55 2.11 3.44
CA GLN A 35 10.77 1.32 3.62
C GLN A 35 10.81 0.17 2.60
N ILE A 36 9.76 -0.64 2.53
CA ILE A 36 9.66 -1.75 1.56
C ILE A 36 9.80 -1.24 0.13
N HIS A 37 9.14 -0.13 -0.21
CA HIS A 37 9.23 0.47 -1.54
C HIS A 37 10.67 0.89 -1.89
N ARG A 38 11.40 1.48 -0.94
CA ARG A 38 12.81 1.87 -1.12
C ARG A 38 13.70 0.65 -1.36
N GLU A 39 13.57 -0.38 -0.53
CA GLU A 39 14.34 -1.62 -0.66
C GLU A 39 14.07 -2.30 -2.01
N LEU A 40 12.82 -2.29 -2.49
CA LEU A 40 12.46 -2.81 -3.81
C LEU A 40 13.05 -1.98 -4.95
N ALA A 41 13.03 -0.65 -4.85
CA ALA A 41 13.61 0.24 -5.85
C ALA A 41 15.14 0.03 -6.00
N GLU A 42 15.80 -0.40 -4.92
CA GLU A 42 17.24 -0.72 -4.88
C GLU A 42 17.54 -2.20 -5.23
N ASN A 43 16.52 -3.01 -5.55
CA ASN A 43 16.62 -4.46 -5.77
C ASN A 43 17.19 -5.24 -4.56
N LEU A 44 16.97 -4.72 -3.35
CA LEU A 44 17.38 -5.34 -2.08
C LEU A 44 16.21 -6.01 -1.34
N GLY A 45 14.97 -5.65 -1.69
CA GLY A 45 13.75 -6.13 -1.04
C GLY A 45 13.06 -7.30 -1.74
N THR A 46 12.10 -7.91 -1.06
CA THR A 46 11.16 -8.89 -1.63
C THR A 46 9.78 -8.26 -1.75
N SER A 47 9.09 -8.49 -2.88
CA SER A 47 7.72 -8.01 -3.09
C SER A 47 6.86 -8.41 -1.90
N SER A 48 6.07 -7.47 -1.36
CA SER A 48 5.35 -7.70 -0.11
C SER A 48 3.86 -7.40 -0.24
N LEU A 49 3.03 -8.21 0.40
CA LEU A 49 1.60 -7.96 0.64
C LEU A 49 1.42 -7.70 2.13
N LEU A 50 1.00 -6.49 2.49
CA LEU A 50 0.65 -6.15 3.87
C LEU A 50 -0.86 -6.29 4.03
N LEU A 51 -1.30 -7.01 5.05
CA LEU A 51 -2.70 -7.16 5.43
C LEU A 51 -2.88 -6.59 6.83
N LEU A 52 -3.72 -5.56 6.96
CA LEU A 52 -3.86 -4.81 8.20
C LEU A 52 -5.23 -4.17 8.35
N GLU A 53 -5.46 -3.57 9.51
CA GLU A 53 -6.58 -2.69 9.81
C GLU A 53 -6.02 -1.40 10.43
N HIS A 54 -6.76 -0.30 10.32
CA HIS A 54 -6.39 0.97 10.96
C HIS A 54 -7.38 1.34 12.07
N PRO A 55 -6.94 2.05 13.13
CA PRO A 55 -7.86 2.87 13.91
C PRO A 55 -8.64 3.83 13.00
N PRO A 56 -9.83 4.31 13.43
CA PRO A 56 -10.65 5.22 12.61
C PRO A 56 -9.85 6.43 12.08
N VAL A 57 -9.73 6.52 10.77
CA VAL A 57 -8.92 7.57 10.10
C VAL A 57 -9.48 7.91 8.73
N PHE A 58 -9.50 9.20 8.39
CA PHE A 58 -9.70 9.64 7.03
C PHE A 58 -8.37 9.88 6.34
N THR A 59 -8.27 9.48 5.06
CA THR A 59 -7.11 9.78 4.22
C THR A 59 -7.56 10.52 2.98
N ALA A 60 -6.97 11.68 2.72
CA ALA A 60 -7.28 12.53 1.58
C ALA A 60 -6.27 12.27 0.45
N GLY A 61 -6.72 11.63 -0.63
CA GLY A 61 -5.92 11.47 -1.85
C GLY A 61 -5.86 12.76 -2.67
N ARG A 62 -5.04 12.78 -3.73
CA ARG A 62 -4.72 13.98 -4.52
C ARG A 62 -5.90 14.74 -5.13
N ARG A 63 -7.09 14.10 -5.22
CA ARG A 63 -8.30 14.69 -5.85
C ARG A 63 -9.36 15.12 -4.83
N THR A 64 -9.03 15.07 -3.53
CA THR A 64 -9.94 15.46 -2.45
C THR A 64 -10.20 16.95 -2.50
N LEU A 65 -11.48 17.33 -2.44
CA LEU A 65 -11.90 18.73 -2.31
C LEU A 65 -12.14 19.06 -0.83
N ASP A 66 -11.95 20.32 -0.44
CA ASP A 66 -12.16 20.72 0.96
C ASP A 66 -13.60 20.53 1.43
N SER A 67 -14.58 20.64 0.52
CA SER A 67 -15.99 20.37 0.81
C SER A 67 -16.31 18.89 1.09
N GLU A 68 -15.38 17.98 0.80
CA GLU A 68 -15.52 16.53 1.05
C GLU A 68 -14.93 16.12 2.40
N ARG A 69 -14.24 17.04 3.09
CA ARG A 69 -13.62 16.78 4.38
C ARG A 69 -14.68 16.74 5.49
N PRO A 70 -14.49 15.91 6.53
CA PRO A 70 -15.34 15.94 7.71
C PRO A 70 -15.24 17.31 8.41
N VAL A 71 -16.38 17.81 8.90
CA VAL A 71 -16.50 19.11 9.58
C VAL A 71 -16.54 18.99 11.12
N ASP A 72 -16.43 17.77 11.64
CA ASP A 72 -16.53 17.42 13.06
C ASP A 72 -15.16 17.39 13.78
N GLY A 73 -14.08 17.70 13.07
CA GLY A 73 -12.71 17.68 13.61
C GLY A 73 -12.03 16.30 13.57
N SER A 74 -12.62 15.31 12.89
CA SER A 74 -11.99 13.99 12.67
C SER A 74 -10.58 14.11 12.06
N LYS A 75 -9.65 13.22 12.47
CA LYS A 75 -8.28 13.16 11.90
C LYS A 75 -8.35 12.88 10.40
N VAL A 76 -7.76 13.77 9.59
CA VAL A 76 -7.57 13.60 8.14
C VAL A 76 -6.07 13.64 7.85
N ILE A 77 -5.56 12.62 7.15
CA ILE A 77 -4.17 12.54 6.73
C ILE A 77 -4.08 12.77 5.21
N GLU A 78 -3.27 13.73 4.79
CA GLU A 78 -2.96 13.95 3.37
C GLU A 78 -2.04 12.84 2.84
N VAL A 79 -2.40 12.26 1.70
CA VAL A 79 -1.67 11.13 1.11
C VAL A 79 -1.52 11.26 -0.40
N ASP A 80 -0.48 10.65 -0.94
CA ASP A 80 -0.08 10.76 -2.35
C ASP A 80 -0.75 9.72 -3.26
N ARG A 81 -1.64 8.87 -2.73
CA ARG A 81 -2.44 7.96 -3.54
C ARG A 81 -3.43 8.71 -4.45
N GLY A 82 -3.81 8.04 -5.53
CA GLY A 82 -4.92 8.49 -6.36
C GLY A 82 -6.26 8.46 -5.61
N GLY A 83 -7.28 9.06 -6.23
CA GLY A 83 -8.63 9.11 -5.68
C GLY A 83 -8.87 10.30 -4.74
N LYS A 84 -10.08 10.31 -4.17
CA LYS A 84 -10.56 11.34 -3.22
C LYS A 84 -10.35 10.85 -1.77
N ILE A 85 -11.03 11.49 -0.84
CA ILE A 85 -11.06 11.09 0.57
C ILE A 85 -11.66 9.68 0.73
N THR A 86 -11.13 8.90 1.68
CA THR A 86 -11.75 7.64 2.12
C THR A 86 -11.58 7.49 3.62
N PHE A 87 -12.38 6.59 4.21
CA PHE A 87 -12.28 6.17 5.60
C PHE A 87 -11.64 4.78 5.71
N HIS A 88 -10.85 4.59 6.77
CA HIS A 88 -10.38 3.30 7.24
C HIS A 88 -10.70 3.13 8.72
N GLY A 89 -10.99 1.89 9.14
CA GLY A 89 -11.34 1.59 10.53
C GLY A 89 -11.38 0.10 10.82
N PRO A 90 -11.58 -0.30 12.09
CA PRO A 90 -11.69 -1.69 12.48
C PRO A 90 -12.81 -2.43 11.72
N GLY A 91 -12.54 -3.67 11.31
CA GLY A 91 -13.41 -4.49 10.46
C GLY A 91 -13.19 -4.30 8.96
N GLN A 92 -12.36 -3.34 8.53
CA GLN A 92 -11.95 -3.18 7.13
C GLN A 92 -10.52 -3.68 6.94
N ILE A 93 -10.36 -4.78 6.20
CA ILE A 93 -9.04 -5.24 5.77
C ILE A 93 -8.52 -4.32 4.66
N VAL A 94 -7.37 -3.72 4.92
CA VAL A 94 -6.56 -2.91 3.99
C VAL A 94 -5.38 -3.73 3.50
#